data_AF-A0A1F9ZM83-F1
#
_entry.id   AF-A0A1F9ZM83-F1
#
_cell.length_a   1.000
_cell.length_b   1.000
_cell.length_c   1.000
_cell.angle_alpha   90.00
_cell.angle_beta   90.00
_cell.angle_gamma   90.00
#
_symmetry.space_group_name_H-M   'P 1'
#
loop_
_entity.id
_entity.type
_entity.pdbx_description
1 polymer ?
#
loop_
_entity_poly.entity_id
_entity_poly.type
_entity_poly.pdbx_seq_one_letter_code
_entity_poly.pdbx_strand_id
1 'polypeptide(L)'
;MKSTIHACPNCHAAWSGDPLGTARCPECDAVLVPLHLDKEAWDRLSVEEKESKKNETFNQVANRPHEVHLMSQEFYLRAISEDIHTIKILLICVVLVLPFLIFLGIIS
;
A
#
# COMPACT_ATOMS: atom_id res chain seq x y z
N MET A 1 -9.07 -2.27 14.90
CA MET A 1 -7.77 -2.23 14.17
C MET A 1 -7.05 -0.97 14.62
N LYS A 2 -5.77 -1.06 14.99
CA LYS A 2 -4.99 0.11 15.43
C LYS A 2 -4.55 0.89 14.19
N SER A 3 -5.03 2.13 14.07
CA SER A 3 -4.65 3.03 12.97
C SER A 3 -3.26 3.61 13.23
N THR A 4 -2.36 3.48 12.28
CA THR A 4 -1.03 4.07 12.32
C THR A 4 -1.02 5.46 11.71
N ILE A 5 -0.19 6.34 12.26
CA ILE A 5 0.01 7.68 11.69
C ILE A 5 1.06 7.62 10.60
N HIS A 6 0.77 8.29 9.49
CA HIS A 6 1.65 8.44 8.35
C HIS A 6 1.86 9.92 8.05
N ALA A 7 3.06 10.30 7.60
CA ALA A 7 3.39 11.69 7.28
C ALA A 7 3.90 11.84 5.85
N CYS A 8 3.51 12.94 5.19
CA CYS A 8 4.00 13.26 3.86
C CYS A 8 5.31 14.06 3.95
N PRO A 9 6.38 13.65 3.26
CA PRO A 9 7.63 14.39 3.23
C PRO A 9 7.55 15.71 2.45
N ASN A 10 6.57 15.85 1.53
CA ASN A 10 6.40 17.08 0.74
C ASN A 10 5.44 18.09 1.41
N CYS A 11 4.29 17.62 1.90
CA CYS A 11 3.28 18.49 2.50
C CYS A 11 3.48 18.70 4.02
N HIS A 12 4.35 17.91 4.67
CA HIS A 12 4.55 17.88 6.13
C HIS A 12 3.30 17.59 6.99
N ALA A 13 2.16 17.32 6.34
CA ALA A 13 0.92 16.90 6.96
C ALA A 13 0.97 15.41 7.35
N ALA A 14 0.17 15.06 8.35
CA ALA A 14 0.08 13.72 8.90
C ALA A 14 -1.37 13.24 8.93
N TRP A 15 -1.59 11.98 8.61
CA TRP A 15 -2.91 11.35 8.55
C TRP A 15 -2.90 10.00 9.26
N SER A 16 -4.04 9.66 9.88
CA SER A 16 -4.27 8.29 10.36
C SER A 16 -4.72 7.42 9.20
N GLY A 17 -4.01 6.32 8.98
CA GLY A 17 -4.31 5.35 7.91
C GLY A 17 -4.27 3.93 8.43
N ASP A 18 -4.63 2.98 7.56
CA ASP A 18 -4.54 1.57 7.87
C ASP A 18 -3.07 1.10 7.93
N PRO A 19 -2.71 0.23 8.88
CA PRO A 19 -1.34 -0.26 9.06
C PRO A 19 -0.83 -1.14 7.92
N LEU A 20 -1.71 -1.59 7.03
CA LEU A 20 -1.41 -2.51 5.93
C LEU A 20 -1.40 -1.82 4.55
N GLY A 21 -1.73 -0.54 4.48
CA GLY A 21 -1.84 0.19 3.21
C GLY A 21 -0.72 1.20 3.02
N THR A 22 -0.12 1.22 1.82
CA THR A 22 0.65 2.37 1.34
C THR A 22 -0.29 3.55 1.15
N ALA A 23 -0.41 4.38 2.18
CA ALA A 23 -1.20 5.59 2.12
C ALA A 23 -0.49 6.60 1.21
N ARG A 24 -1.16 7.11 0.17
CA ARG A 24 -0.66 8.21 -0.65
C ARG A 24 -1.18 9.54 -0.11
N CYS A 25 -0.38 10.58 -0.26
CA CYS A 25 -0.78 11.93 0.11
C CYS A 25 -1.90 12.39 -0.83
N PRO A 26 -3.08 12.82 -0.33
CA PRO A 26 -4.18 13.26 -1.18
C PRO A 26 -3.88 14.56 -1.94
N GLU A 27 -2.89 15.33 -1.49
CA GLU A 27 -2.55 16.64 -2.07
C GLU A 27 -1.47 16.55 -3.15
N CYS A 28 -0.44 15.73 -2.95
CA CYS A 28 0.72 15.65 -3.84
C CYS A 28 1.02 14.26 -4.40
N ASP A 29 0.16 13.27 -4.10
CA ASP A 29 0.29 11.86 -4.49
C ASP A 29 1.61 11.18 -4.07
N ALA A 30 2.41 11.83 -3.22
CA ALA A 30 3.63 11.27 -2.68
C ALA A 30 3.33 10.13 -1.70
N VAL A 31 4.23 9.14 -1.65
CA VAL A 31 4.13 8.02 -0.71
C VAL A 31 4.25 8.54 0.72
N LEU A 32 3.26 8.24 1.58
CA LEU A 32 3.32 8.60 2.99
C LEU A 32 4.26 7.66 3.73
N VAL A 33 5.05 8.23 4.62
CA VAL A 33 6.00 7.48 5.45
C VAL A 33 5.31 7.13 6.77
N PRO A 34 5.29 5.85 7.18
CA PRO A 34 4.73 5.45 8.47
C PRO A 34 5.61 6.00 9.61
N LEU A 35 4.98 6.62 10.60
CA LEU A 35 5.67 7.12 11.80
C LEU A 35 5.79 6.05 12.91
N HIS A 36 5.31 4.84 12.65
CA HIS A 36 5.27 3.70 13.59
C HIS A 36 4.66 4.05 14.96
N LEU A 37 3.72 4.99 14.96
CA LEU A 37 2.97 5.42 16.13
C LEU A 37 1.49 5.16 15.92
N ASP A 38 0.84 4.64 16.98
CA ASP A 38 -0.61 4.55 17.06
C ASP A 38 -1.21 5.97 17.18
N LYS A 39 -2.42 6.17 16.67
CA LYS A 39 -3.13 7.46 16.76
C LYS A 39 -3.21 8.01 18.20
N GLU A 40 -3.48 7.17 19.18
CA GLU A 40 -3.52 7.59 20.58
C GLU A 40 -2.17 8.09 21.11
N ALA A 41 -1.07 7.50 20.65
CA ALA A 41 0.27 7.95 21.02
C ALA A 41 0.58 9.29 20.36
N TRP A 42 0.19 9.45 19.10
CA TRP A 42 0.32 10.71 18.37
C TRP A 42 -0.47 11.84 19.00
N ASP A 43 -1.73 11.60 19.38
CA ASP A 43 -2.60 12.64 19.94
C ASP A 43 -2.09 13.17 21.29
N ARG A 44 -1.33 12.35 22.05
CA ARG A 44 -0.69 12.73 23.32
C ARG A 44 0.57 13.57 23.18
N LEU A 45 1.18 13.62 22.00
CA LEU A 45 2.40 14.40 21.77
C LEU A 45 2.08 15.90 21.60
N SER A 46 3.00 16.73 22.09
CA SER A 46 2.99 18.18 21.84
C SER A 46 3.20 18.48 20.36
N VAL A 47 2.96 19.73 19.96
CA VAL A 47 3.22 20.16 18.58
C VAL A 47 4.71 20.06 18.25
N GLU A 48 5.60 20.46 19.17
CA GLU A 48 7.05 20.34 18.97
C GLU A 48 7.49 18.88 18.86
N GLU A 49 6.94 17.99 19.68
CA GLU A 49 7.26 16.56 19.64
C GLU A 49 6.80 15.91 18.33
N LYS A 50 5.61 16.29 17.84
CA LYS A 50 5.09 15.84 16.53
C LYS A 50 5.99 16.28 15.38
N GLU A 51 6.47 17.51 15.40
CA GLU A 51 7.40 18.01 14.38
C GLU A 51 8.76 17.33 14.47
N SER A 52 9.30 17.18 15.68
CA SER A 52 10.55 16.46 15.92
C SER A 52 10.47 15.03 15.39
N LYS A 53 9.38 14.31 15.66
CA LYS A 53 9.17 12.94 15.19
C LYS A 53 9.08 12.86 13.67
N LYS A 54 8.33 13.76 13.03
CA LYS A 54 8.27 13.85 11.56
C LYS A 54 9.66 14.05 10.96
N ASN A 55 10.42 14.99 11.51
CA ASN A 55 11.73 15.34 10.97
C ASN A 55 12.76 14.21 11.20
N GLU A 56 12.72 13.54 12.35
CA GLU A 56 13.53 12.35 12.64
C GLU A 56 13.26 11.25 11.60
N THR A 57 11.99 10.93 11.35
CA THR A 57 11.60 9.89 10.39
C THR A 57 11.97 10.25 8.95
N PHE A 58 11.78 11.51 8.54
CA PHE A 58 12.21 11.97 7.20
C PHE A 58 13.73 11.89 7.02
N ASN A 59 14.51 12.27 8.05
CA ASN A 59 15.96 12.15 8.01
C ASN A 59 16.42 10.68 7.96
N GLN A 60 15.74 9.77 8.68
CA GLN A 60 16.04 8.34 8.61
C GLN A 60 15.77 7.78 7.21
N VAL A 61 14.65 8.16 6.59
CA VAL A 61 14.29 7.78 5.22
C VAL A 61 15.28 8.34 4.19
N ALA A 62 15.64 9.62 4.31
CA ALA A 62 16.61 10.25 3.41
C ALA A 62 17.98 9.54 3.45
N ASN A 63 18.37 9.02 4.61
CA ASN A 63 19.63 8.29 4.80
C ASN A 63 19.53 6.79 4.48
N ARG A 64 18.32 6.25 4.22
CA ARG A 64 18.08 4.84 3.89
C ARG A 64 17.13 4.66 2.70
N PRO A 65 17.50 5.14 1.49
CA PRO A 65 16.65 5.02 0.31
C PRO A 65 16.31 3.57 -0.07
N HIS A 66 17.15 2.60 0.32
CA HIS A 66 16.93 1.18 0.02
C HIS A 66 15.75 0.55 0.78
N GLU A 67 15.47 0.95 2.03
CA GLU A 67 14.38 0.38 2.83
C GLU A 67 13.00 0.83 2.32
N VAL A 68 12.90 2.07 1.82
CA VAL A 68 11.67 2.61 1.21
C VAL A 68 11.37 1.92 -0.12
N HIS A 69 12.41 1.59 -0.90
CA HIS A 69 12.24 0.85 -2.14
C HIS A 69 11.74 -0.58 -1.89
N LEU A 70 12.26 -1.26 -0.86
CA LEU A 70 11.81 -2.59 -0.44
C LEU A 70 10.34 -2.60 0.01
N MET A 71 9.91 -1.63 0.82
CA MET A 71 8.49 -1.49 1.19
C MET A 71 7.58 -1.26 -0.02
N SER A 72 8.04 -0.46 -1.00
CA SER A 72 7.29 -0.27 -2.25
C SER A 72 7.25 -1.55 -3.10
N GLN A 73 8.33 -2.32 -3.13
CA GLN A 73 8.49 -3.51 -3.95
C GLN A 73 7.67 -4.70 -3.44
N GLU A 74 7.62 -4.92 -2.11
CA GLU A 74 6.75 -5.93 -1.50
C GLU A 74 5.26 -5.66 -1.77
N PHE A 75 4.89 -4.39 -1.89
CA PHE A 75 3.53 -3.98 -2.25
C PHE A 75 3.22 -4.25 -3.73
N TYR A 76 4.12 -3.91 -4.66
CA TYR A 76 3.97 -4.28 -6.07
C TYR A 76 3.85 -5.80 -6.23
N LEU A 77 4.65 -6.57 -5.50
CA LEU A 77 4.58 -8.04 -5.54
C LEU A 77 3.25 -8.59 -5.01
N ARG A 78 2.67 -8.00 -3.95
CA ARG A 78 1.35 -8.40 -3.45
C ARG A 78 0.22 -8.08 -4.43
N ALA A 79 0.20 -6.86 -4.98
CA ALA A 79 -0.77 -6.45 -5.99
C ALA A 79 -0.70 -7.35 -7.24
N ILE A 80 0.51 -7.64 -7.71
CA ILE A 80 0.74 -8.57 -8.83
C ILE A 80 0.28 -10.00 -8.46
N SER A 81 0.41 -10.43 -7.20
CA SER A 81 -0.01 -11.77 -6.80
C SER A 81 -1.53 -11.97 -6.80
N GLU A 82 -2.30 -10.94 -6.43
CA GLU A 82 -3.77 -10.98 -6.55
C GLU A 82 -4.20 -11.01 -8.01
N ASP A 83 -3.51 -10.26 -8.88
CA ASP A 83 -3.74 -10.29 -10.32
C ASP A 83 -3.43 -11.66 -10.94
N ILE A 84 -2.36 -12.33 -10.49
CA ILE A 84 -2.01 -13.68 -10.98
C ILE A 84 -3.12 -14.69 -10.67
N HIS A 85 -3.72 -14.64 -9.47
CA HIS A 85 -4.82 -15.56 -9.14
C HIS A 85 -6.04 -15.33 -10.03
N THR A 86 -6.37 -14.07 -10.30
CA THR A 86 -7.49 -13.68 -11.16
C THR A 86 -7.25 -14.09 -12.62
N ILE A 87 -6.05 -13.85 -13.15
CA ILE A 87 -5.64 -14.27 -14.50
C ILE A 87 -5.67 -15.79 -14.64
N LYS A 88 -5.21 -16.52 -13.62
CA LYS A 88 -5.17 -17.99 -13.64
C LYS A 88 -6.58 -18.59 -13.66
N ILE A 89 -7.52 -18.01 -12.91
CA ILE A 89 -8.94 -18.42 -12.92
C ILE A 89 -9.58 -18.12 -14.28
N LEU A 90 -9.35 -16.92 -14.84
CA LEU A 90 -9.86 -16.53 -16.15
C LEU A 90 -9.39 -17.50 -17.25
N LEU A 91 -8.10 -17.86 -17.25
CA LEU A 91 -7.52 -18.82 -18.20
C LEU A 91 -8.17 -20.21 -18.10
N ILE A 92 -8.39 -20.71 -16.88
CA ILE A 92 -9.04 -22.00 -16.66
C ILE A 92 -10.49 -21.96 -17.16
N CYS A 93 -11.23 -20.90 -16.88
CA CYS A 93 -12.60 -20.73 -17.37
C CYS A 93 -12.65 -20.74 -18.90
N VAL A 94 -11.75 -20.02 -19.57
CA VAL A 94 -11.67 -19.98 -21.04
C VAL A 94 -11.37 -21.37 -21.62
N VAL A 95 -10.38 -22.09 -21.06
CA VAL A 95 -10.00 -23.44 -21.52
C VAL A 95 -11.09 -24.48 -21.29
N LEU A 96 -11.92 -24.36 -20.26
CA LEU A 96 -13.00 -25.31 -19.99
C LEU A 96 -14.31 -24.97 -20.74
N VAL A 97 -14.63 -23.69 -20.89
CA VAL A 97 -15.90 -23.24 -21.47
C VAL A 97 -15.88 -23.29 -23.00
N LEU A 98 -14.77 -22.91 -23.65
CA LEU A 98 -14.66 -22.96 -25.12
C LEU A 98 -14.89 -24.35 -25.73
N PRO A 99 -14.20 -25.43 -25.29
CA PRO A 99 -14.39 -26.75 -25.87
C PRO A 99 -15.79 -27.30 -25.57
N PHE A 100 -16.38 -26.97 -24.41
CA PHE A 100 -17.75 -27.35 -24.09
C PHE A 100 -18.77 -26.67 -25.02
N LEU A 101 -18.60 -25.38 -25.31
CA LEU A 101 -19.45 -24.65 -26.26
C LEU A 101 -19.28 -25.15 -27.70
N ILE A 102 -18.05 -25.47 -28.12
CA ILE A 102 -17.79 -26.07 -29.44
C ILE A 102 -18.46 -27.44 -29.55
N PHE A 103 -18.38 -28.27 -28.52
CA PHE A 103 -19.01 -29.59 -28.49
C PHE A 103 -20.54 -29.50 -28.56
N LEU A 104 -21.16 -28.58 -27.83
CA LEU A 104 -22.60 -28.32 -27.92
C LEU A 104 -23.02 -27.80 -29.29
N GLY A 105 -22.22 -26.92 -29.92
CA GLY A 105 -22.49 -26.40 -31.25
C GLY A 105 -22.35 -27.43 -32.39
N ILE A 106 -21.59 -28.50 -32.18
CA ILE A 106 -21.47 -29.62 -33.14
C ILE A 106 -22.62 -30.63 -32.98
N ILE A 107 -23.18 -30.75 -31.78
CA ILE A 107 -24.26 -31.69 -31.46
C ILE A 107 -25.65 -31.11 -31.75
N SER A 108 -25.80 -29.78 -31.70
CA SER A 108 -27.03 -29.07 -32.09
C SER A 108 -27.19 -28.95 -33.59
#